data_AF-A0A1H9DJE9-F1
#
_entry.id   AF-A0A1H9DJE9-F1
#
_cell.length_a   1.000
_cell.length_b   1.000
_cell.length_c   1.000
_cell.angle_alpha   90.00
_cell.angle_beta   90.00
_cell.angle_gamma   90.00
#
_symmetry.space_group_name_H-M   'P 1'
#
loop_
_entity.id
_entity.type
_entity.pdbx_description
1 polymer ?
#
loop_
_entity_poly.entity_id
_entity_poly.type
_entity_poly.pdbx_seq_one_letter_code
_entity_poly.pdbx_strand_id
1 'polypeptide(L)'
;MAEIQRKYRKQKLSDLIVDEVKSMIVAEKLLPGDRLPNEKDLIDQFGCSKGTVREALKALEVEGLVYTRPGPGGGAYLSEVGTEPASKMLRNYLYFNHLSAEQIYQMRKLIEVELAVSVVGKLTQADFELLEAHTNACATPPESEDQQRSQRIAELEFHNVLSDACPNPLLSFMGRFLNEALRDLVVLKKSYQIDAYQFTQSNVDYHERLLDAYRAEDEAQVRRLMGEHMCEAEAHFVALDGKISKKM
;
A
#
# COMPACT_ATOMS: atom_id res chain seq x y z
N MET A 1 -33.59 -20.62 1.19
CA MET A 1 -32.52 -20.36 0.21
C MET A 1 -31.11 -20.42 0.84
N ALA A 2 -30.87 -19.85 2.02
CA ALA A 2 -29.56 -19.89 2.70
C ALA A 2 -29.09 -21.28 3.17
N GLU A 3 -29.99 -22.20 3.50
CA GLU A 3 -29.64 -23.56 3.98
C GLU A 3 -29.21 -24.53 2.86
N ILE A 4 -29.62 -24.29 1.62
CA ILE A 4 -29.26 -25.15 0.47
C ILE A 4 -27.81 -24.90 0.03
N GLN A 5 -27.32 -23.67 0.19
CA GLN A 5 -25.98 -23.24 -0.24
C GLN A 5 -24.87 -23.70 0.71
N ARG A 6 -25.20 -23.97 1.99
CA ARG A 6 -24.25 -24.42 3.01
C ARG A 6 -23.87 -25.91 2.88
N LYS A 7 -24.67 -26.70 2.16
CA LYS A 7 -24.53 -28.18 2.08
C LYS A 7 -23.54 -28.67 1.01
N TYR A 8 -23.00 -27.79 0.16
CA TYR A 8 -22.23 -28.19 -1.05
C TYR A 8 -20.88 -27.49 -1.27
N ARG A 9 -20.29 -26.80 -0.30
CA ARG A 9 -18.88 -26.43 -0.40
C ARG A 9 -17.99 -27.61 0.01
N LYS A 10 -18.00 -28.70 -0.79
CA LYS A 10 -16.81 -29.56 -0.84
C LYS A 10 -15.71 -28.69 -1.43
N GLN A 11 -14.65 -28.45 -0.66
CA GLN A 11 -13.46 -27.74 -1.15
C GLN A 11 -13.03 -28.42 -2.46
N LYS A 12 -12.83 -27.63 -3.53
CA LYS A 12 -12.46 -28.22 -4.80
C LYS A 12 -11.08 -28.87 -4.66
N LEU A 13 -10.86 -29.95 -5.39
CA LEU A 13 -9.54 -30.59 -5.40
C LEU A 13 -8.45 -29.64 -5.90
N SER A 14 -8.78 -28.71 -6.80
CA SER A 14 -7.90 -27.62 -7.21
C SER A 14 -7.52 -26.70 -6.05
N ASP A 15 -8.47 -26.32 -5.18
CA ASP A 15 -8.20 -25.49 -4.01
C ASP A 15 -7.25 -26.20 -3.02
N LEU A 16 -7.41 -27.50 -2.82
CA LEU A 16 -6.50 -28.30 -1.98
C LEU A 16 -5.08 -28.35 -2.56
N ILE A 17 -4.94 -28.46 -3.90
CA ILE A 17 -3.63 -28.43 -4.57
C ILE A 17 -2.98 -27.06 -4.40
N VAL A 18 -3.75 -25.97 -4.47
CA VAL A 18 -3.25 -24.61 -4.21
C VAL A 18 -2.65 -24.50 -2.80
N ASP A 19 -3.39 -24.95 -1.78
CA ASP A 19 -2.95 -24.90 -0.38
C ASP A 19 -1.70 -25.77 -0.14
N GLU A 20 -1.63 -26.95 -0.76
CA GLU A 20 -0.46 -27.82 -0.63
C GLU A 20 0.77 -27.22 -1.34
N VAL A 21 0.60 -26.66 -2.55
CA VAL A 21 1.70 -25.99 -3.27
C VAL A 21 2.22 -24.81 -2.47
N LYS A 22 1.35 -24.00 -1.84
CA LYS A 22 1.77 -22.92 -0.92
C LYS A 22 2.57 -23.46 0.26
N SER A 23 2.12 -24.57 0.85
CA SER A 23 2.81 -25.22 1.98
C SER A 23 4.19 -25.76 1.56
N MET A 24 4.29 -26.36 0.37
CA MET A 24 5.53 -26.83 -0.22
C MET A 24 6.52 -25.69 -0.48
N ILE A 25 6.06 -24.56 -1.05
CA ILE A 25 6.89 -23.36 -1.27
C ILE A 25 7.57 -22.93 0.03
N VAL A 26 6.81 -22.88 1.13
CA VAL A 26 7.33 -22.50 2.44
C VAL A 26 8.27 -23.57 3.01
N ALA A 27 7.90 -24.85 2.93
CA ALA A 27 8.68 -25.96 3.47
C ALA A 27 10.04 -26.14 2.77
N GLU A 28 10.06 -25.99 1.45
CA GLU A 28 11.26 -26.10 0.61
C GLU A 28 12.05 -24.80 0.52
N LYS A 29 11.55 -23.71 1.13
CA LYS A 29 12.15 -22.36 1.08
C LYS A 29 12.38 -21.87 -0.35
N LEU A 30 11.44 -22.19 -1.24
CA LEU A 30 11.49 -21.73 -2.63
C LEU A 30 11.34 -20.21 -2.68
N LEU A 31 12.09 -19.59 -3.57
CA LEU A 31 12.14 -18.14 -3.75
C LEU A 31 11.48 -17.73 -5.08
N PRO A 32 11.06 -16.46 -5.21
CA PRO A 32 10.69 -15.91 -6.51
C PRO A 32 11.74 -16.23 -7.58
N GLY A 33 11.29 -16.74 -8.72
CA GLY A 33 12.15 -17.22 -9.81
C GLY A 33 12.38 -18.73 -9.82
N ASP A 34 12.16 -19.43 -8.70
CA ASP A 34 12.25 -20.89 -8.66
C ASP A 34 11.14 -21.54 -9.47
N ARG A 35 11.44 -22.73 -9.99
CA ARG A 35 10.52 -23.50 -10.81
C ARG A 35 9.70 -24.44 -9.93
N LEU A 36 8.37 -24.42 -10.11
CA LEU A 36 7.50 -25.42 -9.49
C LEU A 36 7.65 -26.78 -10.20
N PRO A 37 7.29 -27.90 -9.53
CA PRO A 37 7.17 -29.19 -10.18
C PRO A 37 6.32 -29.07 -11.45
N ASN A 38 6.70 -29.81 -12.49
CA ASN A 38 6.02 -29.67 -13.77
C ASN A 38 4.58 -30.24 -13.69
N GLU A 39 3.73 -29.93 -14.67
CA GLU A 39 2.33 -30.41 -14.67
C GLU A 39 2.23 -31.94 -14.47
N LYS A 40 3.16 -32.70 -15.05
CA LYS A 40 3.17 -34.16 -14.94
C LYS A 40 3.53 -34.61 -13.52
N ASP A 41 4.54 -34.01 -12.92
CA ASP A 41 4.95 -34.33 -11.54
C ASP A 41 3.81 -34.02 -10.56
N LEU A 42 3.10 -32.90 -10.73
CA LEU A 42 1.94 -32.54 -9.93
C LEU A 42 0.77 -33.51 -10.15
N ILE A 43 0.52 -33.94 -11.39
CA ILE A 43 -0.51 -34.97 -11.69
C ILE A 43 -0.20 -36.27 -10.93
N ASP A 44 1.05 -36.73 -11.01
CA ASP A 44 1.50 -37.97 -10.39
C ASP A 44 1.48 -37.86 -8.85
N GLN A 45 1.90 -36.72 -8.29
CA GLN A 45 1.92 -36.46 -6.85
C GLN A 45 0.51 -36.38 -6.24
N PHE A 46 -0.42 -35.69 -6.90
CA PHE A 46 -1.77 -35.44 -6.37
C PHE A 46 -2.82 -36.44 -6.87
N GLY A 47 -2.46 -37.36 -7.77
CA GLY A 47 -3.36 -38.37 -8.32
C GLY A 47 -4.59 -37.77 -9.01
N CYS A 48 -4.45 -36.61 -9.65
CA CYS A 48 -5.58 -35.82 -10.16
C CYS A 48 -5.53 -35.60 -11.68
N SER A 49 -6.62 -35.10 -12.26
CA SER A 49 -6.67 -34.85 -13.70
C SER A 49 -5.78 -33.66 -14.10
N LYS A 50 -5.27 -33.68 -15.33
CA LYS A 50 -4.55 -32.54 -15.92
C LYS A 50 -5.33 -31.23 -15.85
N GLY A 51 -6.66 -31.30 -16.01
CA GLY A 51 -7.53 -30.12 -15.89
C GLY A 51 -7.51 -29.52 -14.49
N THR A 52 -7.48 -30.38 -13.45
CA THR A 52 -7.44 -29.97 -12.04
C THR A 52 -6.11 -29.29 -11.68
N VAL A 53 -4.97 -29.84 -12.11
CA VAL A 53 -3.66 -29.20 -11.90
C VAL A 53 -3.59 -27.85 -12.60
N ARG A 54 -4.10 -27.74 -13.84
CA ARG A 54 -4.14 -26.46 -14.56
C ARG A 54 -5.04 -25.43 -13.89
N GLU A 55 -6.17 -25.84 -13.33
CA GLU A 55 -7.04 -24.95 -12.55
C GLU A 55 -6.30 -24.44 -11.30
N ALA A 56 -5.58 -25.30 -10.59
CA ALA A 56 -4.79 -24.92 -9.42
C ALA A 56 -3.63 -23.96 -9.77
N LEU A 57 -2.85 -24.29 -10.81
CA LEU A 57 -1.77 -23.41 -11.30
C LEU A 57 -2.32 -22.06 -11.78
N LYS A 58 -3.49 -22.06 -12.42
CA LYS A 58 -4.14 -20.81 -12.85
C LYS A 58 -4.63 -20.00 -11.66
N ALA A 59 -5.13 -20.63 -10.61
CA ALA A 59 -5.50 -19.94 -9.37
C ALA A 59 -4.29 -19.30 -8.69
N LEU A 60 -3.16 -20.02 -8.58
CA LEU A 60 -1.89 -19.46 -8.08
C LEU A 60 -1.38 -18.30 -8.94
N GLU A 61 -1.56 -18.37 -10.26
CA GLU A 61 -1.22 -17.28 -11.17
C GLU A 61 -2.14 -16.06 -10.97
N VAL A 62 -3.43 -16.26 -10.71
CA VAL A 62 -4.36 -15.18 -10.37
C VAL A 62 -4.02 -14.53 -9.03
N GLU A 63 -3.54 -15.31 -8.06
CA GLU A 63 -3.04 -14.80 -6.77
C GLU A 63 -1.67 -14.10 -6.90
N GLY A 64 -1.01 -14.19 -8.07
CA GLY A 64 0.29 -13.58 -8.32
C GLY A 64 1.47 -14.33 -7.71
N LEU A 65 1.28 -15.56 -7.24
CA LEU A 65 2.34 -16.41 -6.69
C LEU A 65 3.10 -17.19 -7.77
N VAL A 66 2.50 -17.33 -8.96
CA VAL A 66 3.06 -18.10 -10.07
C VAL A 66 2.91 -17.33 -11.38
N TYR A 67 3.84 -17.52 -12.30
CA TYR A 67 3.69 -17.16 -13.71
C TYR A 67 4.17 -18.31 -14.61
N THR A 68 3.59 -18.40 -15.81
CA THR A 68 3.93 -19.48 -16.75
C THR A 68 4.81 -18.99 -17.89
N ARG A 69 5.93 -19.67 -18.15
CA ARG A 69 6.76 -19.46 -19.36
C ARG A 69 6.40 -20.49 -20.44
N PRO A 70 6.07 -20.08 -21.68
CA PRO A 70 5.83 -21.02 -22.79
C PRO A 70 7.13 -21.59 -23.37
N GLY A 71 7.03 -22.72 -24.08
CA GLY A 71 8.13 -23.31 -24.87
C GLY A 71 8.90 -24.45 -24.19
N PRO A 72 9.91 -25.03 -24.86
CA PRO A 72 10.78 -26.06 -24.31
C PRO A 72 11.55 -25.54 -23.08
N GLY A 73 11.44 -26.22 -21.93
CA GLY A 73 11.97 -25.72 -20.66
C GLY A 73 11.07 -24.70 -19.94
N GLY A 74 9.90 -24.40 -20.52
CA GLY A 74 8.84 -23.62 -19.89
C GLY A 74 8.18 -24.34 -18.70
N GLY A 75 7.19 -23.71 -18.09
CA GLY A 75 6.50 -24.22 -16.91
C GLY A 75 6.09 -23.12 -15.95
N ALA A 76 5.60 -23.53 -14.78
CA ALA A 76 5.21 -22.63 -13.70
C ALA A 76 6.46 -22.23 -12.88
N TYR A 77 6.61 -20.93 -12.65
CA TYR A 77 7.69 -20.34 -11.86
C TYR A 77 7.08 -19.45 -10.78
N LEU A 78 7.72 -19.36 -9.62
CA LEU A 78 7.27 -18.50 -8.54
C LEU A 78 7.50 -17.03 -8.87
N SER A 79 6.52 -16.19 -8.57
CA SER A 79 6.64 -14.73 -8.64
C SER A 79 6.60 -14.10 -7.27
N GLU A 80 7.24 -12.95 -7.16
CA GLU A 80 7.03 -12.02 -6.06
C GLU A 80 5.69 -11.30 -6.29
N VAL A 81 4.77 -11.40 -5.33
CA VAL A 81 3.51 -10.66 -5.40
C VAL A 81 3.85 -9.18 -5.21
N GLY A 82 3.68 -8.39 -6.26
CA GLY A 82 3.84 -6.95 -6.16
C GLY A 82 2.87 -6.34 -5.15
N THR A 83 3.21 -5.16 -4.63
CA THR A 83 2.37 -4.42 -3.68
C THR A 83 0.99 -4.08 -4.27
N GLU A 84 0.90 -3.78 -5.57
CA GLU A 84 -0.34 -3.36 -6.22
C GLU A 84 -1.44 -4.45 -6.24
N PRO A 85 -1.18 -5.71 -6.64
CA PRO A 85 -2.15 -6.80 -6.48
C PRO A 85 -2.71 -6.94 -5.06
N ALA A 86 -1.86 -6.84 -4.04
CA ALA A 86 -2.26 -6.95 -2.63
C ALA A 86 -3.13 -5.73 -2.21
N SER A 87 -2.69 -4.52 -2.53
CA SER A 87 -3.46 -3.29 -2.28
C SER A 87 -4.82 -3.32 -2.97
N LYS A 88 -4.89 -3.81 -4.22
CA LYS A 88 -6.13 -3.96 -4.97
C LYS A 88 -7.11 -4.94 -4.29
N MET A 89 -6.62 -6.06 -3.77
CA MET A 89 -7.48 -7.00 -3.02
C MET A 89 -8.04 -6.35 -1.76
N LEU A 90 -7.23 -5.59 -1.02
CA LEU A 90 -7.70 -4.87 0.16
C LEU A 90 -8.70 -3.76 -0.20
N ARG A 91 -8.45 -2.99 -1.26
CA ARG A 91 -9.41 -2.02 -1.82
C ARG A 91 -10.74 -2.68 -2.18
N ASN A 92 -10.70 -3.87 -2.81
CA ASN A 92 -11.90 -4.62 -3.16
C ASN A 92 -12.68 -5.09 -1.91
N TYR A 93 -11.97 -5.55 -0.88
CA TYR A 93 -12.59 -5.89 0.40
C TYR A 93 -13.30 -4.68 1.03
N LEU A 94 -12.70 -3.51 0.91
CA LEU A 94 -13.23 -2.25 1.42
C LEU A 94 -14.18 -1.55 0.44
N TYR A 95 -14.52 -2.14 -0.71
CA TYR A 95 -15.24 -1.45 -1.78
C TYR A 95 -16.58 -0.85 -1.34
N PHE A 96 -17.34 -1.56 -0.50
CA PHE A 96 -18.61 -1.08 0.08
C PHE A 96 -18.43 -0.42 1.44
N ASN A 97 -17.22 -0.44 2.00
CA ASN A 97 -16.85 0.28 3.21
C ASN A 97 -16.36 1.67 2.78
N HIS A 98 -17.25 2.64 2.77
CA HIS A 98 -16.90 4.02 2.45
C HIS A 98 -15.94 4.59 3.52
N LEU A 99 -14.64 4.44 3.31
CA LEU A 99 -13.62 4.95 4.23
C LEU A 99 -13.73 6.48 4.33
N SER A 100 -13.88 6.99 5.55
CA SER A 100 -13.81 8.42 5.82
C SER A 100 -12.35 8.87 5.95
N ALA A 101 -12.10 10.16 5.72
CA ALA A 101 -10.78 10.75 5.97
C ALA A 101 -10.36 10.56 7.45
N GLU A 102 -11.30 10.70 8.38
CA GLU A 102 -11.07 10.47 9.82
C GLU A 102 -10.54 9.05 10.11
N GLN A 103 -11.14 8.02 9.51
CA GLN A 103 -10.68 6.64 9.70
C GLN A 103 -9.27 6.41 9.13
N ILE A 104 -8.95 7.04 7.99
CA ILE A 104 -7.62 6.98 7.39
C ILE A 104 -6.60 7.68 8.30
N TYR A 105 -6.91 8.89 8.80
CA TYR A 105 -6.03 9.63 9.69
C TYR A 105 -5.85 8.99 11.06
N GLN A 106 -6.86 8.31 11.59
CA GLN A 106 -6.73 7.48 12.79
C GLN A 106 -5.62 6.43 12.62
N MET A 107 -5.57 5.77 11.46
CA MET A 107 -4.51 4.80 11.14
C MET A 107 -3.17 5.48 10.85
N ARG A 108 -3.15 6.60 10.12
CA ARG A 108 -1.91 7.34 9.82
C ARG A 108 -1.21 7.82 11.08
N LYS A 109 -1.92 8.33 12.10
CA LYS A 109 -1.33 8.71 13.40
C LYS A 109 -0.57 7.58 14.09
N LEU A 110 -0.98 6.33 13.88
CA LEU A 110 -0.29 5.16 14.45
C LEU A 110 0.87 4.71 13.55
N ILE A 111 0.61 4.63 12.24
CA ILE A 111 1.53 4.02 11.28
C ILE A 111 2.65 4.96 10.87
N GLU A 112 2.33 6.22 10.51
CA GLU A 112 3.30 7.21 10.02
C GLU A 112 4.35 7.56 11.07
N VAL A 113 3.97 7.59 12.34
CA VAL A 113 4.90 7.90 13.43
C VAL A 113 5.93 6.80 13.61
N GLU A 114 5.50 5.53 13.65
CA GLU A 114 6.45 4.41 13.75
C GLU A 114 7.27 4.25 12.48
N LEU A 115 6.68 4.51 11.32
CA LEU A 115 7.35 4.47 10.03
C LEU A 115 8.45 5.55 9.95
N ALA A 116 8.13 6.80 10.31
CA ALA A 116 9.07 7.91 10.39
C ALA A 116 10.26 7.61 11.32
N VAL A 117 9.99 7.10 12.51
CA VAL A 117 11.05 6.68 13.45
C VAL A 117 11.89 5.54 12.87
N SER A 118 11.27 4.57 12.19
CA SER A 118 11.96 3.38 11.69
C SER A 118 13.04 3.66 10.64
N VAL A 119 12.99 4.83 9.98
CA VAL A 119 13.92 5.23 8.90
C VAL A 119 15.03 6.17 9.35
N VAL A 120 15.04 6.60 10.62
CA VAL A 120 16.14 7.39 11.20
C VAL A 120 17.46 6.63 11.04
N GLY A 121 18.49 7.34 10.55
CA GLY A 121 19.81 6.77 10.25
C GLY A 121 19.85 5.81 9.05
N LYS A 122 18.77 5.70 8.26
CA LYS A 122 18.67 4.79 7.09
C LYS A 122 18.40 5.50 5.77
N LEU A 123 17.98 6.77 5.80
CA LEU A 123 17.74 7.56 4.60
C LEU A 123 19.05 7.81 3.84
N THR A 124 19.03 7.57 2.54
CA THR A 124 20.14 7.85 1.63
C THR A 124 20.12 9.31 1.16
N GLN A 125 21.22 9.77 0.55
CA GLN A 125 21.26 11.09 -0.07
C GLN A 125 20.17 11.28 -1.15
N ALA A 126 19.86 10.22 -1.91
CA ALA A 126 18.79 10.24 -2.89
C ALA A 126 17.40 10.39 -2.25
N ASP A 127 17.19 9.77 -1.09
CA ASP A 127 15.93 9.92 -0.34
C ASP A 127 15.77 11.37 0.16
N PHE A 128 16.84 11.98 0.69
CA PHE A 128 16.81 13.39 1.10
C PHE A 128 16.50 14.33 -0.07
N GLU A 129 17.10 14.10 -1.24
CA GLU A 129 16.83 14.88 -2.46
C GLU A 129 15.35 14.79 -2.88
N LEU A 130 14.75 13.59 -2.79
CA LEU A 130 13.32 13.40 -3.08
C LEU A 130 12.43 14.09 -2.04
N LEU A 131 12.72 13.91 -0.75
CA LEU A 131 11.97 14.55 0.34
C LEU A 131 12.00 16.07 0.21
N GLU A 132 13.17 16.65 -0.05
CA GLU A 132 13.33 18.10 -0.29
C GLU A 132 12.58 18.57 -1.53
N ALA A 133 12.66 17.82 -2.64
CA ALA A 133 11.92 18.15 -3.85
C ALA A 133 10.40 18.18 -3.62
N HIS A 134 9.86 17.21 -2.87
CA HIS A 134 8.44 17.15 -2.54
C HIS A 134 8.02 18.29 -1.60
N THR A 135 8.82 18.61 -0.59
CA THR A 135 8.58 19.76 0.31
C THR A 135 8.59 21.08 -0.47
N ASN A 136 9.60 21.28 -1.33
CA ASN A 136 9.76 22.50 -2.12
C ASN A 136 8.64 22.70 -3.14
N ALA A 137 8.07 21.63 -3.70
CA ALA A 137 6.93 21.72 -4.60
C ALA A 137 5.69 22.38 -3.95
N CYS A 138 5.61 22.32 -2.62
CA CYS A 138 4.51 22.86 -1.81
C CYS A 138 4.81 24.24 -1.21
N ALA A 139 6.03 24.76 -1.34
CA ALA A 139 6.48 25.98 -0.65
C ALA A 139 5.74 27.25 -1.10
N THR A 140 5.26 27.29 -2.35
CA THR A 140 4.57 28.46 -2.92
C THR A 140 3.06 28.26 -2.97
N PRO A 141 2.25 29.33 -2.82
CA PRO A 141 0.80 29.25 -3.05
C PRO A 141 0.49 28.70 -4.46
N PRO A 142 -0.50 27.80 -4.60
CA PRO A 142 -0.90 27.33 -5.92
C PRO A 142 -1.62 28.45 -6.68
N GLU A 143 -1.25 28.63 -7.94
CA GLU A 143 -1.84 29.61 -8.85
C GLU A 143 -3.00 29.02 -9.67
N SER A 144 -3.18 27.70 -9.63
CA SER A 144 -4.23 26.97 -10.34
C SER A 144 -4.72 25.75 -9.55
N GLU A 145 -5.90 25.23 -9.93
CA GLU A 145 -6.44 23.99 -9.35
C GLU A 145 -5.54 22.78 -9.61
N ASP A 146 -4.94 22.70 -10.80
CA ASP A 146 -4.03 21.61 -11.17
C ASP A 146 -2.73 21.67 -10.35
N GLN A 147 -2.21 22.88 -10.09
CA GLN A 147 -1.07 23.06 -9.21
C GLN A 147 -1.42 22.68 -7.77
N GLN A 148 -2.58 23.09 -7.26
CA GLN A 148 -3.03 22.71 -5.92
C GLN A 148 -3.16 21.19 -5.79
N ARG A 149 -3.71 20.52 -6.81
CA ARG A 149 -3.81 19.05 -6.84
C ARG A 149 -2.43 18.41 -6.85
N SER A 150 -1.50 18.95 -7.63
CA SER A 150 -0.12 18.44 -7.71
C SER A 150 0.62 18.61 -6.39
N GLN A 151 0.41 19.72 -5.67
CA GLN A 151 0.96 19.95 -4.34
C GLN A 151 0.44 18.94 -3.32
N ARG A 152 -0.87 18.67 -3.28
CA ARG A 152 -1.43 17.62 -2.40
C ARG A 152 -0.90 16.23 -2.72
N ILE A 153 -0.60 15.94 -3.98
CA ILE A 153 0.06 14.68 -4.35
C ILE A 153 1.49 14.69 -3.83
N ALA A 154 2.25 15.77 -4.02
CA ALA A 154 3.62 15.90 -3.51
C ALA A 154 3.70 15.76 -1.98
N GLU A 155 2.73 16.29 -1.23
CA GLU A 155 2.61 16.07 0.22
C GLU A 155 2.54 14.58 0.57
N LEU A 156 1.76 13.78 -0.18
CA LEU A 156 1.67 12.33 0.02
C LEU A 156 2.94 11.60 -0.45
N GLU A 157 3.59 12.07 -1.52
CA GLU A 157 4.83 11.46 -2.01
C GLU A 157 5.97 11.60 -1.00
N PHE A 158 6.02 12.67 -0.19
CA PHE A 158 6.95 12.77 0.94
C PHE A 158 6.84 11.55 1.87
N HIS A 159 5.62 11.17 2.24
CA HIS A 159 5.37 10.00 3.09
C HIS A 159 5.65 8.66 2.38
N ASN A 160 5.48 8.61 1.05
CA ASN A 160 5.84 7.43 0.27
C ASN A 160 7.36 7.21 0.26
N VAL A 161 8.17 8.27 0.18
CA VAL A 161 9.64 8.14 0.28
C VAL A 161 10.03 7.50 1.63
N LEU A 162 9.43 7.95 2.73
CA LEU A 162 9.66 7.32 4.04
C LEU A 162 9.19 5.86 4.05
N SER A 163 8.07 5.56 3.39
CA SER A 163 7.55 4.19 3.31
C SER A 163 8.50 3.27 2.54
N ASP A 164 9.19 3.80 1.53
CA ASP A 164 10.12 3.06 0.67
C ASP A 164 11.43 2.75 1.38
N ALA A 165 11.88 3.68 2.21
CA ALA A 165 13.04 3.50 3.08
C ALA A 165 12.75 2.63 4.32
N CYS A 166 11.47 2.30 4.59
CA CYS A 166 11.08 1.53 5.76
C CYS A 166 11.59 0.08 5.66
N PRO A 167 12.41 -0.41 6.62
CA PRO A 167 12.98 -1.75 6.56
C PRO A 167 11.95 -2.85 6.90
N ASN A 168 10.78 -2.49 7.43
CA ASN A 168 9.72 -3.43 7.71
C ASN A 168 8.73 -3.45 6.53
N PRO A 169 8.69 -4.53 5.73
CA PRO A 169 7.86 -4.57 4.52
C PRO A 169 6.36 -4.49 4.81
N LEU A 170 5.89 -4.98 5.96
CA LEU A 170 4.48 -4.86 6.34
C LEU A 170 4.12 -3.42 6.71
N LEU A 171 5.01 -2.72 7.44
CA LEU A 171 4.80 -1.32 7.80
C LEU A 171 4.84 -0.41 6.57
N SER A 172 5.82 -0.63 5.69
CA SER A 172 5.94 0.01 4.37
C SER A 172 4.66 -0.15 3.53
N PHE A 173 4.18 -1.39 3.41
CA PHE A 173 2.95 -1.69 2.67
C PHE A 173 1.74 -0.95 3.23
N MET A 174 1.55 -0.96 4.55
CA MET A 174 0.42 -0.29 5.19
C MET A 174 0.50 1.24 5.05
N GLY A 175 1.71 1.83 5.16
CA GLY A 175 1.94 3.25 4.92
C GLY A 175 1.54 3.66 3.49
N ARG A 176 2.09 2.96 2.48
CA ARG A 176 1.73 3.19 1.07
C ARG A 176 0.24 3.02 0.80
N PHE A 177 -0.38 1.98 1.35
CA PHE A 177 -1.81 1.74 1.16
C PHE A 177 -2.68 2.89 1.69
N LEU A 178 -2.35 3.43 2.87
CA LEU A 178 -3.08 4.55 3.46
C LEU A 178 -2.88 5.84 2.65
N ASN A 179 -1.66 6.10 2.18
CA ASN A 179 -1.36 7.26 1.34
C ASN A 179 -2.09 7.20 0.00
N GLU A 180 -2.17 6.01 -0.62
CA GLU A 180 -2.92 5.81 -1.85
C GLU A 180 -4.43 5.97 -1.63
N ALA A 181 -4.99 5.43 -0.53
CA ALA A 181 -6.39 5.62 -0.19
C ALA A 181 -6.73 7.12 0.02
N LEU A 182 -5.83 7.88 0.64
CA LEU A 182 -5.98 9.32 0.81
C LEU A 182 -5.85 10.07 -0.52
N ARG A 183 -4.91 9.66 -1.38
CA ARG A 183 -4.76 10.20 -2.75
C ARG A 183 -6.04 10.03 -3.55
N ASP A 184 -6.67 8.87 -3.49
CA ASP A 184 -7.94 8.61 -4.16
C ASP A 184 -9.04 9.55 -3.66
N LEU A 185 -9.12 9.80 -2.35
CA LEU A 185 -10.05 10.80 -1.82
C LEU A 185 -9.76 12.21 -2.34
N VAL A 186 -8.50 12.63 -2.36
CA VAL A 186 -8.08 13.95 -2.85
C VAL A 186 -8.35 14.13 -4.34
N VAL A 187 -8.13 13.08 -5.14
CA VAL A 187 -8.30 13.10 -6.59
C VAL A 187 -9.78 13.00 -6.98
N LEU A 188 -10.54 12.14 -6.32
CA LEU A 188 -11.93 11.86 -6.69
C LEU A 188 -12.90 12.89 -6.10
N LYS A 189 -12.68 13.32 -4.85
CA LYS A 189 -13.49 14.35 -4.21
C LYS A 189 -12.89 15.72 -4.51
N LYS A 190 -13.27 16.29 -5.67
CA LYS A 190 -12.98 17.69 -6.07
C LYS A 190 -13.31 18.74 -4.99
N SER A 191 -14.00 18.37 -3.90
CA SER A 191 -14.50 19.23 -2.85
C SER A 191 -13.48 19.74 -1.83
N TYR A 192 -12.25 19.21 -1.76
CA TYR A 192 -11.18 19.70 -0.85
C TYR A 192 -10.52 21.02 -1.30
N GLN A 193 -11.18 21.78 -2.18
CA GLN A 193 -10.67 23.01 -2.81
C GLN A 193 -10.72 24.26 -1.92
N ILE A 194 -11.44 24.22 -0.81
CA ILE A 194 -11.85 25.44 -0.10
C ILE A 194 -11.01 25.58 1.18
N ASP A 195 -9.98 26.42 1.13
CA ASP A 195 -9.14 26.89 2.26
C ASP A 195 -7.84 26.11 2.53
N ALA A 196 -7.10 25.75 1.46
CA ALA A 196 -5.93 24.86 1.53
C ALA A 196 -4.57 25.53 1.80
N TYR A 197 -4.44 26.86 1.69
CA TYR A 197 -3.10 27.49 1.74
C TYR A 197 -2.45 27.44 3.12
N GLN A 198 -3.21 27.71 4.20
CA GLN A 198 -2.68 27.63 5.56
C GLN A 198 -2.30 26.19 5.94
N PHE A 199 -3.08 25.22 5.46
CA PHE A 199 -2.79 23.79 5.64
C PHE A 199 -1.48 23.40 4.96
N THR A 200 -1.29 23.78 3.69
CA THR A 200 -0.06 23.50 2.94
C THR A 200 1.17 24.17 3.56
N GLN A 201 1.05 25.39 4.08
CA GLN A 201 2.16 26.06 4.79
C GLN A 201 2.55 25.34 6.09
N SER A 202 1.58 24.88 6.88
CA SER A 202 1.87 24.11 8.09
C SER A 202 2.55 22.77 7.76
N ASN A 203 2.06 22.06 6.75
CA ASN A 203 2.69 20.81 6.30
C ASN A 203 4.15 21.02 5.86
N VAL A 204 4.43 22.10 5.13
CA VAL A 204 5.80 22.45 4.71
C VAL A 204 6.70 22.68 5.93
N ASP A 205 6.25 23.44 6.95
CA ASP A 205 7.01 23.64 8.20
C ASP A 205 7.35 22.31 8.89
N TYR A 206 6.38 21.41 9.03
CA TYR A 206 6.64 20.09 9.62
C TYR A 206 7.63 19.28 8.78
N HIS A 207 7.49 19.28 7.45
CA HIS A 207 8.39 18.52 6.57
C HIS A 207 9.83 19.07 6.61
N GLU A 208 10.01 20.40 6.65
CA GLU A 208 11.33 21.03 6.82
C GLU A 208 11.96 20.66 8.17
N ARG A 209 11.20 20.77 9.27
CA ARG A 209 11.67 20.40 10.61
C ARG A 209 11.96 18.90 10.74
N LEU A 210 11.19 18.05 10.04
CA LEU A 210 11.43 16.61 9.95
C LEU A 210 12.73 16.32 9.20
N LEU A 211 12.98 17.00 8.07
CA LEU A 211 14.24 16.89 7.33
C LEU A 211 15.45 17.23 8.21
N ASP A 212 15.37 18.31 8.98
CA ASP A 212 16.41 18.69 9.95
C ASP A 212 16.60 17.61 11.03
N ALA A 213 15.50 17.09 11.58
CA ALA A 213 15.54 16.04 12.60
C ALA A 213 16.12 14.72 12.06
N TYR A 214 15.82 14.36 10.80
CA TYR A 214 16.39 13.19 10.14
C TYR A 214 17.89 13.35 9.89
N ARG A 215 18.34 14.52 9.45
CA ARG A 215 19.77 14.84 9.28
C ARG A 215 20.54 14.82 10.59
N ALA A 216 19.89 15.21 11.69
CA ALA A 216 20.44 15.14 13.04
C ALA A 216 20.32 13.75 13.68
N GLU A 217 19.65 12.80 13.02
CA GLU A 217 19.29 11.48 13.54
C GLU A 217 18.56 11.52 14.90
N ASP A 218 17.79 12.58 15.17
CA ASP A 218 17.05 12.76 16.43
C ASP A 218 15.70 12.04 16.39
N GLU A 219 15.71 10.76 16.78
CA GLU A 219 14.52 9.92 16.83
C GLU A 219 13.38 10.53 17.67
N ALA A 220 13.70 11.16 18.80
CA ALA A 220 12.70 11.72 19.71
C ALA A 220 12.02 12.95 19.09
N GLN A 221 12.79 13.78 18.37
CA GLN A 221 12.27 14.91 17.61
C GLN A 221 11.44 14.43 16.42
N VAL A 222 11.89 13.44 15.64
CA VAL A 222 11.13 12.85 14.52
C VAL A 222 9.78 12.33 15.00
N ARG A 223 9.76 11.55 16.09
CA ARG A 223 8.53 10.99 16.68
C ARG A 223 7.53 12.09 17.05
N ARG A 224 8.00 13.13 17.72
CA ARG A 224 7.15 14.26 18.14
C ARG A 224 6.60 15.01 16.94
N LEU A 225 7.47 15.42 16.00
CA LEU A 225 7.06 16.19 14.82
C LEU A 225 6.08 15.43 13.95
N MET A 226 6.33 14.14 13.69
CA MET A 226 5.41 13.34 12.88
C MET A 226 4.06 13.13 13.58
N GLY A 227 4.07 12.97 14.91
CA GLY A 227 2.83 12.89 15.70
C GLY A 227 2.01 14.17 15.65
N GLU A 228 2.66 15.32 15.84
CA GLU A 228 2.05 16.65 15.74
C GLU A 228 1.48 16.90 14.34
N HIS A 229 2.29 16.64 13.31
CA HIS A 229 1.90 16.74 11.89
C HIS A 229 0.64 15.93 11.58
N MET A 230 0.59 14.65 11.98
CA MET A 230 -0.59 13.80 11.72
C MET A 230 -1.85 14.28 12.45
N CYS A 231 -1.72 14.84 13.65
CA CYS A 231 -2.85 15.42 14.38
C CYS A 231 -3.35 16.70 13.72
N GLU A 232 -2.45 17.57 13.30
CA GLU A 232 -2.80 18.82 12.63
C GLU A 232 -3.45 18.54 11.26
N ALA A 233 -2.88 17.61 10.49
CA ALA A 233 -3.42 17.22 9.20
C ALA A 233 -4.81 16.59 9.27
N GLU A 234 -5.08 15.77 10.30
CA GLU A 234 -6.43 15.26 10.57
C GLU A 234 -7.42 16.40 10.84
N ALA A 235 -7.06 17.35 11.72
CA ALA A 235 -7.93 18.47 12.08
C ALA A 235 -8.32 19.30 10.85
N HIS A 236 -7.37 19.57 9.96
CA HIS A 236 -7.63 20.26 8.70
C HIS A 236 -8.54 19.47 7.76
N PHE A 237 -8.29 18.17 7.58
CA PHE A 237 -9.12 17.33 6.72
C PHE A 237 -10.56 17.15 7.25
N VAL A 238 -10.73 16.96 8.56
CA VAL A 238 -12.06 16.84 9.19
C VAL A 238 -12.83 18.16 9.08
N ALA A 239 -12.17 19.29 9.29
CA ALA A 239 -12.79 20.60 9.11
C ALA A 239 -13.26 20.83 7.67
N LEU A 240 -12.50 20.36 6.68
CA LEU A 240 -12.89 20.39 5.27
C LEU A 240 -14.09 19.48 4.98
N ASP A 241 -14.06 18.23 5.43
CA ASP A 241 -15.14 17.26 5.21
C ASP A 241 -16.47 17.74 5.82
N GLY A 242 -16.42 18.29 7.04
CA GLY A 242 -17.58 18.89 7.71
C GLY A 242 -18.14 20.14 7.01
N LYS A 243 -17.30 20.93 6.32
CA LYS A 243 -17.75 22.05 5.47
C LYS A 243 -18.44 21.55 4.18
N ILE A 244 -18.00 20.43 3.63
CA ILE A 244 -18.52 19.84 2.40
C ILE A 244 -19.88 19.17 2.64
N SER A 245 -20.01 18.37 3.70
CA SER A 245 -21.28 17.72 4.06
C SER A 245 -22.41 18.69 4.39
N LYS A 246 -22.10 19.93 4.79
CA LYS A 246 -23.09 21.00 5.04
C LYS A 246 -23.54 21.74 3.78
N LYS A 247 -22.82 21.58 2.65
CA LYS A 247 -23.13 22.22 1.36
C LYS A 247 -23.89 21.32 0.38
N MET A 248 -24.03 20.03 0.70
CA MET A 248 -24.87 19.07 0.00
C MET A 248 -26.24 18.97 0.66
#